data_AF-A0A2H3GY23-F1
#
_entry.id   AF-A0A2H3GY23-F1
#
_cell.length_a   1.000
_cell.length_b   1.000
_cell.length_c   1.000
_cell.angle_alpha   90.00
_cell.angle_beta   90.00
_cell.angle_gamma   90.00
#
_symmetry.space_group_name_H-M   'P 1'
#
loop_
_entity.id
_entity.type
_entity.pdbx_description
1 polymer ?
#
loop_
_entity_poly.entity_id
_entity_poly.type
_entity_poly.pdbx_seq_one_letter_code
_entity_poly.pdbx_strand_id
1 'polypeptide(L)'
;MLIATKTTLMGEAIVRKESAAEICGEGWNCSYVVNFVAPGYKCQELASGVGSEVKKLGNATAPFNTSAIAPMGNRTYYAVNDRGEYGDPQMSSHVGGKPKQNPPYPDNFGVFRTEPIMWIGYATVDDLSVPQPDTPGTEAWKKAYTPVIIGCEHYEVNYTAQSNYTGGAQFVDIKRREYLRRVVDTTYIPEKDTDKRLKDRTQAVPDNNYIFPTDVKKCRRTAAYHSIGSGLRRYLNGTTTMPHYIVNSELLCTRLITPVNYLPIKKFRQGIQSLYEDMIISLFAEPSFSVVSWAANGKPSGIAKGGPSTAYPCRRQRMATFFHYNTAQLLSVYAASIFFWRVLACY
;
A
#
# COMPACT_ATOMS: atom_id res chain seq x y z
N MET A 1 -5.77 5.54 -10.92
CA MET A 1 -4.34 5.29 -11.23
C MET A 1 -3.42 6.39 -10.69
N LEU A 2 -3.74 7.69 -10.87
CA LEU A 2 -2.89 8.81 -10.43
C LEU A 2 -2.48 8.76 -8.94
N ILE A 3 -3.42 8.43 -8.04
CA ILE A 3 -3.16 8.36 -6.59
C ILE A 3 -2.16 7.25 -6.25
N ALA A 4 -2.31 6.06 -6.85
CA ALA A 4 -1.39 4.95 -6.63
C ALA A 4 0.02 5.31 -7.11
N THR A 5 0.14 5.87 -8.32
CA THR A 5 1.44 6.33 -8.86
C THR A 5 2.08 7.40 -7.98
N LYS A 6 1.33 8.42 -7.57
CA LYS A 6 1.85 9.49 -6.71
C LYS A 6 2.28 8.95 -5.34
N THR A 7 1.50 8.07 -4.74
CA THR A 7 1.85 7.42 -3.45
C THR A 7 3.12 6.60 -3.60
N THR A 8 3.23 5.77 -4.65
CA THR A 8 4.42 4.95 -4.91
C THR A 8 5.68 5.79 -5.01
N LEU A 9 5.62 6.89 -5.78
CA LEU A 9 6.76 7.77 -6.01
C LEU A 9 7.13 8.59 -4.77
N MET A 10 6.15 9.01 -3.96
CA MET A 10 6.41 9.69 -2.68
C MET A 10 6.95 8.73 -1.62
N GLY A 11 6.57 7.45 -1.70
CA GLY A 11 6.91 6.44 -0.69
C GLY A 11 6.09 6.54 0.59
N GLU A 12 5.06 7.38 0.63
CA GLU A 12 4.22 7.62 1.80
C GLU A 12 2.78 7.98 1.37
N ALA A 13 1.85 7.88 2.31
CA ALA A 13 0.45 8.25 2.08
C ALA A 13 0.32 9.74 1.72
N ILE A 14 -0.52 10.04 0.74
CA ILE A 14 -0.86 11.40 0.33
C ILE A 14 -1.80 12.00 1.38
N VAL A 15 -1.53 13.25 1.75
CA VAL A 15 -2.30 14.00 2.73
C VAL A 15 -2.93 15.23 2.07
N ARG A 16 -4.20 15.52 2.39
CA ARG A 16 -4.87 16.74 1.94
C ARG A 16 -4.29 17.96 2.67
N LYS A 17 -3.89 18.98 1.91
CA LYS A 17 -3.15 20.19 2.35
C LYS A 17 -3.82 21.02 3.47
N GLU A 18 -5.10 20.78 3.76
CA GLU A 18 -5.87 21.49 4.80
C GLU A 18 -6.41 20.58 5.91
N SER A 19 -6.18 19.26 5.82
CA SER A 19 -6.76 18.29 6.74
C SER A 19 -6.38 18.53 8.20
N ALA A 20 -5.15 18.98 8.46
CA ALA A 20 -4.68 19.28 9.80
C ALA A 20 -5.46 20.43 10.46
N ALA A 21 -5.63 21.55 9.74
CA ALA A 21 -6.37 22.71 10.25
C ALA A 21 -7.87 22.40 10.38
N GLU A 22 -8.45 21.66 9.44
CA GLU A 22 -9.87 21.31 9.47
C GLU A 22 -10.22 20.33 10.60
N ILE A 23 -9.37 19.33 10.84
CA ILE A 23 -9.65 18.28 11.83
C ILE A 23 -9.18 18.69 13.24
N CYS A 24 -7.95 19.19 13.37
CA CYS A 24 -7.35 19.51 14.67
C CYS A 24 -7.63 20.95 15.12
N GLY A 25 -7.87 21.87 14.19
CA GLY A 25 -7.81 23.31 14.43
C GLY A 25 -6.39 23.85 14.30
N GLU A 26 -6.27 25.13 13.92
CA GLU A 26 -4.96 25.78 13.76
C GLU A 26 -4.15 25.77 15.06
N GLY A 27 -2.87 25.38 14.97
CA GLY A 27 -1.95 25.35 16.12
C GLY A 27 -2.15 24.19 17.10
N TRP A 28 -3.00 23.22 16.78
CA TRP A 28 -3.21 22.02 17.60
C TRP A 28 -2.67 20.76 16.93
N ASN A 29 -1.97 19.95 17.71
CA ASN A 29 -1.72 18.55 17.38
C ASN A 29 -2.96 17.74 17.78
N CYS A 30 -3.34 16.75 16.97
CA CYS A 30 -4.43 15.87 17.35
C CYS A 30 -4.23 14.43 16.91
N SER A 31 -4.89 13.50 17.59
CA SER A 31 -4.91 12.09 17.19
C SER A 31 -6.32 11.52 17.26
N TYR A 32 -6.61 10.60 16.35
CA TYR A 32 -7.85 9.83 16.30
C TYR A 32 -7.61 8.44 15.70
N VAL A 33 -8.57 7.54 15.95
CA VAL A 33 -8.55 6.17 15.42
C VAL A 33 -9.72 5.99 14.48
N VAL A 34 -9.47 5.39 13.31
CA VAL A 34 -10.51 5.04 12.34
C VAL A 34 -10.50 3.54 12.12
N ASN A 35 -11.69 2.95 12.09
CA ASN A 35 -11.89 1.58 11.64
C ASN A 35 -12.53 1.60 10.27
N PHE A 36 -11.95 0.88 9.31
CA PHE A 36 -12.49 0.83 7.95
C PHE A 36 -12.19 -0.51 7.28
N VAL A 37 -13.04 -0.88 6.32
CA VAL A 37 -12.85 -2.09 5.51
C VAL A 37 -12.33 -1.70 4.13
N ALA A 38 -11.20 -2.28 3.75
CA ALA A 38 -10.48 -1.97 2.52
C ALA A 38 -9.75 -3.22 2.01
N PRO A 39 -9.24 -3.23 0.77
CA PRO A 39 -8.43 -4.33 0.30
C PRO A 39 -7.10 -4.42 1.08
N GLY A 40 -6.45 -5.57 1.06
CA GLY A 40 -5.16 -5.76 1.72
C GLY A 40 -4.47 -7.05 1.31
N TYR A 41 -3.14 -7.03 1.23
CA TYR A 41 -2.38 -8.25 0.96
C TYR A 41 -2.02 -8.99 2.24
N LYS A 42 -2.36 -10.28 2.28
CA LYS A 42 -1.87 -11.24 3.28
C LYS A 42 -0.68 -11.97 2.69
N CYS A 43 0.51 -11.52 3.03
CA CYS A 43 1.74 -12.17 2.60
C CYS A 43 2.12 -13.32 3.54
N GLN A 44 2.86 -14.29 3.03
CA GLN A 44 3.48 -15.39 3.79
C GLN A 44 4.86 -15.71 3.21
N GLU A 45 5.80 -16.12 4.06
CA GLU A 45 7.07 -16.69 3.61
C GLU A 45 6.85 -18.18 3.31
N LEU A 46 7.31 -18.60 2.13
CA LEU A 46 7.07 -19.93 1.58
C LEU A 46 8.35 -20.76 1.49
N ALA A 47 9.49 -20.11 1.33
CA ALA A 47 10.81 -20.70 1.45
C ALA A 47 11.84 -19.64 1.84
N SER A 48 12.88 -20.06 2.56
CA SER A 48 14.07 -19.25 2.86
C SER A 48 15.28 -20.17 2.91
N GLY A 49 16.38 -19.77 2.27
CA GLY A 49 17.62 -20.56 2.20
C GLY A 49 17.79 -21.34 0.90
N VAL A 50 19.05 -21.68 0.60
CA VAL A 50 19.42 -22.44 -0.60
C VAL A 50 18.88 -23.86 -0.50
N GLY A 51 18.19 -24.31 -1.55
CA GLY A 51 17.64 -25.67 -1.63
C GLY A 51 16.34 -25.89 -0.83
N SER A 52 15.81 -24.85 -0.18
CA SER A 52 14.58 -24.96 0.60
C SER A 52 13.37 -25.26 -0.29
N GLU A 53 12.55 -26.22 0.14
CA GLU A 53 11.31 -26.56 -0.53
C GLU A 53 10.28 -25.43 -0.40
N VAL A 54 9.65 -25.06 -1.52
CA VAL A 54 8.66 -23.98 -1.55
C VAL A 54 7.30 -24.51 -1.13
N LYS A 55 6.82 -24.02 0.03
CA LYS A 55 5.49 -24.34 0.54
C LYS A 55 4.40 -23.79 -0.40
N LYS A 56 3.29 -24.51 -0.49
CA LYS A 56 2.08 -24.01 -1.16
C LYS A 56 1.47 -22.86 -0.35
N LEU A 57 0.84 -21.92 -1.06
CA LEU A 57 0.00 -20.90 -0.45
C LEU A 57 -1.47 -21.31 -0.61
N GLY A 58 -2.02 -21.93 0.44
CA GLY A 58 -3.29 -22.65 0.32
C GLY A 58 -3.17 -23.76 -0.72
N ASN A 59 -4.01 -23.70 -1.76
CA ASN A 59 -3.99 -24.67 -2.87
C ASN A 59 -3.10 -24.25 -4.04
N ALA A 60 -2.52 -23.05 -4.00
CA ALA A 60 -1.72 -22.52 -5.09
C ALA A 60 -0.23 -22.86 -4.93
N THR A 61 0.41 -23.18 -6.05
CA THR A 61 1.84 -23.52 -6.11
C THR A 61 2.62 -22.36 -6.70
N ALA A 62 3.77 -22.04 -6.11
CA ALA A 62 4.64 -20.99 -6.61
C ALA A 62 5.15 -21.34 -8.03
N PRO A 63 5.31 -20.34 -8.90
CA PRO A 63 5.71 -20.55 -10.29
C PRO A 63 7.21 -20.81 -10.50
N PHE A 64 8.00 -20.72 -9.44
CA PHE A 64 9.44 -20.92 -9.41
C PHE A 64 9.88 -21.35 -8.02
N ASN A 65 11.12 -21.82 -7.92
CA ASN A 65 11.77 -22.28 -6.69
C ASN A 65 12.97 -21.39 -6.34
N THR A 66 13.63 -21.67 -5.21
CA THR A 66 14.77 -20.88 -4.72
C THR A 66 15.97 -20.92 -5.66
N SER A 67 16.08 -21.92 -6.56
CA SER A 67 17.18 -21.99 -7.52
C SER A 67 17.09 -20.94 -8.63
N ALA A 68 15.94 -20.28 -8.79
CA ALA A 68 15.81 -19.13 -9.69
C ALA A 68 16.45 -17.85 -9.12
N ILE A 69 16.76 -17.82 -7.82
CA ILE A 69 17.21 -16.65 -7.07
C ILE A 69 18.66 -16.82 -6.64
N ALA A 70 19.39 -15.71 -6.53
CA ALA A 70 20.74 -15.69 -5.98
C ALA A 70 20.75 -16.35 -4.58
N PRO A 71 21.75 -17.21 -4.30
CA PRO A 71 22.99 -17.35 -5.06
C PRO A 71 22.98 -18.42 -6.16
N MET A 72 21.94 -19.26 -6.25
CA MET A 72 21.91 -20.36 -7.21
C MET A 72 21.52 -19.89 -8.61
N GLY A 73 20.53 -19.01 -8.68
CA GLY A 73 20.22 -18.26 -9.87
C GLY A 73 21.09 -17.00 -9.98
N ASN A 74 20.93 -16.30 -11.10
CA ASN A 74 21.53 -14.99 -11.32
C ASN A 74 20.57 -13.84 -11.03
N ARG A 75 19.36 -14.10 -10.51
CA ARG A 75 18.38 -13.05 -10.20
C ARG A 75 18.41 -12.69 -8.72
N THR A 76 18.58 -11.41 -8.41
CA THR A 76 18.42 -10.90 -7.04
C THR A 76 16.97 -10.56 -6.71
N TYR A 77 16.13 -10.41 -7.73
CA TYR A 77 14.68 -10.24 -7.61
C TYR A 77 13.97 -10.92 -8.78
N TYR A 78 12.88 -11.63 -8.50
CA TYR A 78 12.01 -12.22 -9.50
C TYR A 78 10.57 -12.28 -8.98
N ALA A 79 9.68 -11.57 -9.65
CA ALA A 79 8.27 -11.56 -9.33
C ALA A 79 7.42 -11.96 -10.54
N VAL A 80 6.37 -12.72 -10.25
CA VAL A 80 5.33 -13.13 -11.21
C VAL A 80 3.99 -12.82 -10.56
N ASN A 81 3.48 -11.62 -10.84
CA ASN A 81 2.33 -11.03 -10.14
C ASN A 81 1.09 -10.87 -11.04
N ASP A 82 1.14 -11.35 -12.28
CA ASP A 82 0.10 -11.16 -13.30
C ASP A 82 -0.53 -12.50 -13.76
N ARG A 83 -0.22 -13.60 -13.09
CA ARG A 83 -0.82 -14.90 -13.41
C ARG A 83 -2.32 -14.89 -13.13
N GLY A 84 -3.08 -15.17 -14.19
CA GLY A 84 -4.54 -15.09 -14.17
C GLY A 84 -5.08 -13.66 -14.30
N GLU A 85 -4.24 -12.68 -14.63
CA GLU A 85 -4.72 -11.33 -14.90
C GLU A 85 -5.66 -11.30 -16.12
N TYR A 86 -6.60 -10.36 -16.11
CA TYR A 86 -7.58 -10.20 -17.17
C TYR A 86 -6.99 -9.53 -18.40
N GLY A 87 -7.49 -9.91 -19.57
CA GLY A 87 -7.06 -9.33 -20.83
C GLY A 87 -7.58 -7.90 -20.95
N ASP A 88 -6.73 -6.99 -21.41
CA ASP A 88 -7.13 -5.60 -21.69
C ASP A 88 -6.92 -5.26 -23.18
N PRO A 89 -7.99 -5.08 -23.98
CA PRO A 89 -9.38 -5.44 -23.69
C PRO A 89 -9.58 -6.96 -23.73
N GLN A 90 -10.53 -7.49 -22.93
CA GLN A 90 -10.78 -8.95 -22.79
C GLN A 90 -11.18 -9.63 -24.11
N MET A 91 -11.76 -8.88 -25.03
CA MET A 91 -12.07 -9.34 -26.39
C MET A 91 -11.68 -8.26 -27.42
N SER A 92 -11.75 -8.62 -28.70
CA SER A 92 -11.55 -7.63 -29.76
C SER A 92 -12.67 -6.59 -29.69
N SER A 93 -12.29 -5.35 -29.40
CA SER A 93 -13.21 -4.24 -29.19
C SER A 93 -12.94 -3.07 -30.15
N HIS A 94 -13.97 -2.26 -30.40
CA HIS A 94 -13.86 -0.93 -30.97
C HIS A 94 -13.31 0.07 -29.95
N VAL A 95 -13.07 1.31 -30.39
CA VAL A 95 -12.78 2.44 -29.51
C VAL A 95 -13.85 2.53 -28.42
N GLY A 96 -13.44 2.77 -27.18
CA GLY A 96 -14.34 2.80 -26.02
C GLY A 96 -14.69 1.43 -25.43
N GLY A 97 -14.05 0.35 -25.88
CA GLY A 97 -14.17 -0.97 -25.25
C GLY A 97 -15.37 -1.81 -25.70
N LYS A 98 -16.23 -1.29 -26.59
CA LYS A 98 -17.37 -2.03 -27.14
C LYS A 98 -16.91 -3.27 -27.94
N PRO A 99 -17.37 -4.49 -27.62
CA PRO A 99 -17.10 -5.69 -28.40
C PRO A 99 -17.38 -5.51 -29.90
N LYS A 100 -16.48 -6.02 -30.77
CA LYS A 100 -16.73 -6.08 -32.23
C LYS A 100 -17.74 -7.18 -32.60
N GLN A 101 -17.79 -8.25 -31.81
CA GLN A 101 -18.71 -9.36 -31.99
C GLN A 101 -20.11 -8.99 -31.43
N ASN A 102 -21.16 -9.49 -32.07
CA ASN A 102 -22.54 -9.38 -31.58
C ASN A 102 -22.85 -10.52 -30.57
N PRO A 103 -23.83 -10.33 -29.66
CA PRO A 103 -24.29 -11.38 -28.76
C PRO A 103 -24.68 -12.69 -29.49
N PRO A 104 -24.60 -13.87 -28.85
CA PRO A 104 -24.28 -14.06 -27.43
C PRO A 104 -22.78 -13.94 -27.12
N TYR A 105 -22.47 -13.23 -26.04
CA TYR A 105 -21.11 -13.13 -25.51
C TYR A 105 -20.72 -14.40 -24.75
N PRO A 106 -19.41 -14.68 -24.58
CA PRO A 106 -18.96 -15.75 -23.69
C PRO A 106 -19.45 -15.53 -22.27
N ASP A 107 -19.83 -16.59 -21.56
CA ASP A 107 -20.38 -16.51 -20.19
C ASP A 107 -19.40 -15.86 -19.20
N ASN A 108 -18.11 -16.05 -19.44
CA ASN A 108 -17.02 -15.49 -18.63
C ASN A 108 -16.67 -14.03 -18.98
N PHE A 109 -17.38 -13.39 -19.90
CA PHE A 109 -17.08 -12.00 -20.30
C PHE A 109 -17.42 -11.01 -19.18
N GLY A 110 -16.43 -10.22 -18.77
CA GLY A 110 -16.57 -9.26 -17.66
C GLY A 110 -16.66 -9.89 -16.27
N VAL A 111 -16.44 -11.21 -16.15
CA VAL A 111 -16.53 -11.94 -14.89
C VAL A 111 -15.19 -11.91 -14.16
N PHE A 112 -15.20 -11.57 -12.86
CA PHE A 112 -14.01 -11.77 -12.04
C PHE A 112 -13.92 -13.24 -11.63
N ARG A 113 -12.95 -13.94 -12.23
CA ARG A 113 -12.70 -15.38 -12.07
C ARG A 113 -11.57 -15.67 -11.10
N THR A 114 -10.58 -14.78 -11.00
CA THR A 114 -9.39 -14.96 -10.17
C THR A 114 -8.85 -13.61 -9.70
N GLU A 115 -8.11 -13.62 -8.61
CA GLU A 115 -7.31 -12.47 -8.19
C GLU A 115 -5.84 -12.90 -8.17
N PRO A 116 -4.95 -12.30 -8.99
CA PRO A 116 -3.56 -12.73 -9.08
C PRO A 116 -2.84 -12.72 -7.73
N ILE A 117 -2.22 -13.85 -7.40
CA ILE A 117 -1.31 -13.96 -6.25
C ILE A 117 0.02 -13.31 -6.64
N MET A 118 0.58 -12.49 -5.76
CA MET A 118 1.94 -11.99 -5.95
C MET A 118 2.93 -13.05 -5.51
N TRP A 119 3.63 -13.65 -6.46
CA TRP A 119 4.73 -14.58 -6.19
C TRP A 119 6.05 -13.82 -6.35
N ILE A 120 6.78 -13.64 -5.25
CA ILE A 120 8.00 -12.84 -5.25
C ILE A 120 9.13 -13.64 -4.62
N GLY A 121 10.17 -13.89 -5.41
CA GLY A 121 11.46 -14.41 -4.98
C GLY A 121 12.48 -13.28 -4.94
N TYR A 122 13.29 -13.23 -3.89
CA TYR A 122 14.33 -12.23 -3.77
C TYR A 122 15.50 -12.71 -2.94
N ALA A 123 16.66 -12.12 -3.19
CA ALA A 123 17.86 -12.35 -2.41
C ALA A 123 17.93 -11.34 -1.26
N THR A 124 18.25 -11.83 -0.06
CA THR A 124 18.53 -11.01 1.11
C THR A 124 19.94 -11.27 1.61
N VAL A 125 20.48 -10.30 2.37
CA VAL A 125 21.85 -10.30 2.90
C VAL A 125 21.82 -9.74 4.33
N ASP A 126 22.86 -10.00 5.11
CA ASP A 126 22.94 -9.56 6.51
C ASP A 126 23.04 -8.03 6.64
N ASP A 127 23.87 -7.42 5.78
CA ASP A 127 24.11 -5.99 5.74
C ASP A 127 23.82 -5.40 4.35
N LEU A 128 22.72 -4.66 4.25
CA LEU A 128 22.32 -3.98 3.02
C LEU A 128 23.09 -2.68 2.76
N SER A 129 23.89 -2.19 3.73
CA SER A 129 24.62 -0.92 3.63
C SER A 129 25.96 -1.04 2.90
N VAL A 130 26.46 -2.26 2.70
CA VAL A 130 27.73 -2.52 2.02
C VAL A 130 27.52 -3.12 0.63
N PRO A 131 28.39 -2.84 -0.35
CA PRO A 131 28.34 -3.47 -1.67
C PRO A 131 28.40 -5.00 -1.58
N GLN A 132 27.49 -5.66 -2.29
CA GLN A 132 27.43 -7.12 -2.37
C GLN A 132 28.18 -7.64 -3.61
N PRO A 133 28.67 -8.89 -3.59
CA PRO A 133 29.30 -9.50 -4.75
C PRO A 133 28.36 -9.48 -5.95
N ASP A 134 28.88 -9.06 -7.10
CA ASP A 134 28.08 -8.82 -8.32
C ASP A 134 28.30 -9.87 -9.42
N THR A 135 29.23 -10.79 -9.20
CA THR A 135 29.65 -11.79 -10.17
C THR A 135 29.08 -13.16 -9.81
N PRO A 136 28.04 -13.65 -10.52
CA PRO A 136 27.42 -14.94 -10.25
C PRO A 136 28.41 -16.11 -10.31
N GLY A 137 28.23 -17.10 -9.44
CA GLY A 137 29.02 -18.34 -9.42
C GLY A 137 30.34 -18.28 -8.64
N THR A 138 30.82 -17.09 -8.25
CA THR A 138 31.98 -16.95 -7.36
C THR A 138 31.69 -17.44 -5.94
N GLU A 139 32.73 -17.81 -5.18
CA GLU A 139 32.55 -18.22 -3.78
C GLU A 139 32.02 -17.08 -2.90
N ALA A 140 32.39 -15.83 -3.21
CA ALA A 140 31.83 -14.66 -2.53
C ALA A 140 30.32 -14.54 -2.80
N TRP A 141 29.89 -14.67 -4.06
CA TRP A 141 28.48 -14.68 -4.44
C TRP A 141 27.68 -15.77 -3.74
N LYS A 142 28.22 -17.00 -3.71
CA LYS A 142 27.55 -18.14 -3.08
C LYS A 142 27.30 -17.96 -1.58
N LYS A 143 28.16 -17.21 -0.89
CA LYS A 143 28.07 -16.96 0.55
C LYS A 143 27.27 -15.71 0.91
N ALA A 144 27.19 -14.73 0.02
CA ALA A 144 26.59 -13.44 0.33
C ALA A 144 25.06 -13.48 0.45
N TYR A 145 24.40 -14.24 -0.42
CA TYR A 145 22.94 -14.16 -0.59
C TYR A 145 22.19 -15.32 0.05
N THR A 146 21.05 -15.00 0.64
CA THR A 146 20.02 -15.95 1.07
C THR A 146 18.76 -15.76 0.22
N PRO A 147 18.31 -16.78 -0.55
CA PRO A 147 17.10 -16.66 -1.34
C PRO A 147 15.86 -16.81 -0.45
N VAL A 148 14.86 -15.98 -0.68
CA VAL A 148 13.57 -16.01 0.02
C VAL A 148 12.45 -15.97 -1.01
N ILE A 149 11.40 -16.76 -0.81
CA ILE A 149 10.18 -16.75 -1.63
C ILE A 149 8.99 -16.42 -0.74
N ILE A 150 8.20 -15.46 -1.18
CA ILE A 150 6.95 -15.06 -0.53
C ILE A 150 5.79 -15.16 -1.52
N GLY A 151 4.60 -15.41 -0.97
CA GLY A 151 3.35 -15.32 -1.70
C GLY A 151 2.39 -14.37 -0.98
N CYS A 152 1.71 -13.51 -1.72
CA CYS A 152 0.72 -12.59 -1.16
C CYS A 152 -0.62 -12.74 -1.86
N GLU A 153 -1.64 -13.08 -1.07
CA GLU A 153 -3.03 -13.16 -1.51
C GLU A 153 -3.79 -11.89 -1.15
N HIS A 154 -4.77 -11.54 -1.96
CA HIS A 154 -5.54 -10.32 -1.82
C HIS A 154 -6.83 -10.56 -1.04
N TYR A 155 -7.03 -9.81 0.05
CA TYR A 155 -8.14 -9.95 0.99
C TYR A 155 -8.91 -8.64 1.18
N GLU A 156 -10.16 -8.76 1.60
CA GLU A 156 -10.89 -7.72 2.33
C GLU A 156 -10.39 -7.72 3.78
N VAL A 157 -9.98 -6.55 4.28
CA VAL A 157 -9.34 -6.39 5.58
C VAL A 157 -10.05 -5.30 6.36
N ASN A 158 -10.37 -5.60 7.61
CA ASN A 158 -10.81 -4.63 8.60
C ASN A 158 -9.57 -4.03 9.28
N TYR A 159 -9.31 -2.76 8.96
CA TYR A 159 -8.16 -2.02 9.47
C TYR A 159 -8.56 -1.17 10.67
N THR A 160 -7.65 -1.10 11.64
CA THR A 160 -7.65 -0.05 12.67
C THR A 160 -6.43 0.84 12.43
N ALA A 161 -6.66 2.06 11.97
CA ALA A 161 -5.64 3.04 11.70
C ALA A 161 -5.66 4.15 12.74
N GLN A 162 -4.49 4.50 13.28
CA GLN A 162 -4.31 5.66 14.12
C GLN A 162 -3.73 6.79 13.28
N SER A 163 -4.48 7.88 13.15
CA SER A 163 -4.01 9.12 12.54
C SER A 163 -3.47 10.05 13.61
N ASN A 164 -2.26 10.54 13.42
CA ASN A 164 -1.62 11.56 14.26
C ASN A 164 -1.31 12.78 13.41
N TYR A 165 -1.67 13.96 13.90
CA TYR A 165 -1.35 15.24 13.32
C TYR A 165 -0.39 15.97 14.24
N THR A 166 0.82 16.22 13.74
CA THR A 166 1.86 16.91 14.50
C THR A 166 2.47 17.98 13.62
N GLY A 167 2.42 19.24 14.05
CA GLY A 167 3.03 20.35 13.31
C GLY A 167 2.49 20.55 11.89
N GLY A 168 1.21 20.19 11.65
CA GLY A 168 0.57 20.30 10.33
C GLY A 168 0.77 19.10 9.40
N ALA A 169 1.62 18.14 9.76
CA ALA A 169 1.79 16.88 9.02
C ALA A 169 0.88 15.79 9.59
N GLN A 170 0.28 14.97 8.71
CA GLN A 170 -0.50 13.79 9.08
C GLN A 170 0.38 12.55 8.93
N PHE A 171 0.39 11.71 9.97
CA PHE A 171 1.01 10.40 9.98
C PHE A 171 -0.07 9.37 10.28
N VAL A 172 -0.15 8.32 9.48
CA VAL A 172 -1.11 7.24 9.68
C VAL A 172 -0.37 5.96 10.00
N ASP A 173 -0.79 5.30 11.07
CA ASP A 173 -0.13 4.13 11.60
C ASP A 173 -1.15 3.00 11.77
N ILE A 174 -0.97 1.90 11.02
CA ILE A 174 -1.89 0.77 11.05
C ILE A 174 -1.64 -0.08 12.29
N LYS A 175 -2.56 0.01 13.26
CA LYS A 175 -2.47 -0.72 14.54
C LYS A 175 -2.95 -2.16 14.45
N ARG A 176 -3.98 -2.42 13.62
CA ARG A 176 -4.56 -3.76 13.48
C ARG A 176 -4.99 -4.03 12.05
N ARG A 177 -4.82 -5.28 11.63
CA ARG A 177 -5.28 -5.86 10.37
C ARG A 177 -6.05 -7.13 10.70
N GLU A 178 -7.34 -7.14 10.42
CA GLU A 178 -8.18 -8.33 10.54
C GLU A 178 -8.62 -8.78 9.15
N TYR A 179 -8.01 -9.86 8.67
CA TYR A 179 -8.29 -10.41 7.34
C TYR A 179 -9.64 -11.15 7.35
N LEU A 180 -10.60 -10.67 6.56
CA LEU A 180 -11.97 -11.17 6.55
C LEU A 180 -12.15 -12.31 5.54
N ARG A 181 -11.92 -12.03 4.26
CA ARG A 181 -12.08 -13.01 3.15
C ARG A 181 -11.26 -12.58 1.94
N ARG A 182 -10.96 -13.52 1.03
CA ARG A 182 -10.31 -13.20 -0.24
C ARG A 182 -11.20 -12.31 -1.10
N VAL A 183 -10.57 -11.45 -1.92
CA VAL A 183 -11.31 -10.57 -2.85
C VAL A 183 -12.05 -11.39 -3.91
N VAL A 184 -11.39 -12.40 -4.46
CA VAL A 184 -12.00 -13.48 -5.26
C VAL A 184 -11.50 -14.80 -4.67
N ASP A 185 -12.40 -15.63 -4.16
CA ASP A 185 -12.02 -16.89 -3.50
C ASP A 185 -11.99 -18.06 -4.50
N THR A 186 -11.01 -18.02 -5.38
CA THR A 186 -10.76 -19.07 -6.36
C THR A 186 -9.27 -19.36 -6.44
N THR A 187 -8.93 -20.52 -7.00
CA THR A 187 -7.54 -20.94 -7.24
C THR A 187 -7.32 -20.96 -8.75
N TYR A 188 -6.35 -20.16 -9.21
CA TYR A 188 -5.96 -20.10 -10.62
C TYR A 188 -5.49 -21.45 -11.15
N ILE A 189 -5.96 -21.80 -12.35
CA ILE A 189 -5.58 -22.99 -13.10
C ILE A 189 -4.68 -22.54 -14.27
N PRO A 190 -3.43 -23.04 -14.38
CA PRO A 190 -2.49 -22.67 -15.44
C PRO A 190 -3.00 -22.94 -16.87
N GLU A 191 -3.84 -23.97 -17.03
CA GLU A 191 -4.42 -24.38 -18.29
C GLU A 191 -5.40 -23.32 -18.84
N LYS A 192 -5.23 -22.97 -20.12
CA LYS A 192 -6.07 -21.97 -20.79
C LYS A 192 -7.46 -22.52 -21.09
N ASP A 193 -8.47 -21.69 -20.85
CA ASP A 193 -9.88 -21.95 -21.17
C ASP A 193 -10.02 -22.42 -22.62
N THR A 194 -10.74 -23.51 -22.85
CA THR A 194 -11.00 -24.02 -24.20
C THR A 194 -11.75 -23.03 -25.07
N ASP A 195 -12.57 -22.14 -24.47
CA ASP A 195 -13.22 -21.04 -25.18
C ASP A 195 -12.16 -19.98 -25.59
N LYS A 196 -11.98 -19.82 -26.90
CA LYS A 196 -10.99 -18.90 -27.49
C LYS A 196 -11.56 -17.51 -27.77
N ARG A 197 -12.83 -17.24 -27.45
CA ARG A 197 -13.48 -15.94 -27.70
C ARG A 197 -12.96 -14.83 -26.77
N LEU A 198 -12.45 -15.19 -25.60
CA LEU A 198 -11.76 -14.27 -24.68
C LEU A 198 -10.24 -14.37 -24.86
N LYS A 199 -9.52 -13.26 -24.71
CA LYS A 199 -8.05 -13.21 -24.91
C LYS A 199 -7.26 -13.82 -23.76
N ASP A 200 -7.70 -13.58 -22.53
CA ASP A 200 -7.01 -14.02 -21.32
C ASP A 200 -7.13 -15.53 -21.12
N ARG A 201 -8.30 -16.10 -21.44
CA ARG A 201 -8.58 -17.54 -21.32
C ARG A 201 -8.22 -18.07 -19.92
N THR A 202 -8.39 -17.22 -18.91
CA THR A 202 -8.05 -17.51 -17.52
C THR A 202 -9.07 -18.49 -16.92
N GLN A 203 -8.61 -19.51 -16.21
CA GLN A 203 -9.48 -20.43 -15.48
C GLN A 203 -9.15 -20.44 -14.00
N ALA A 204 -10.16 -20.70 -13.17
CA ALA A 204 -9.99 -20.87 -11.74
C ALA A 204 -11.10 -21.74 -11.14
N VAL A 205 -10.86 -22.31 -9.95
CA VAL A 205 -11.84 -23.14 -9.24
C VAL A 205 -12.02 -22.71 -7.79
N PRO A 206 -13.22 -22.86 -7.20
CA PRO A 206 -14.47 -23.29 -7.86
C PRO A 206 -15.12 -22.15 -8.67
N ASP A 207 -15.77 -22.51 -9.77
CA ASP A 207 -16.52 -21.61 -10.65
C ASP A 207 -17.72 -20.94 -9.96
N ASN A 208 -18.36 -21.62 -9.01
CA ASN A 208 -19.43 -21.06 -8.18
C ASN A 208 -19.01 -19.80 -7.38
N ASN A 209 -17.71 -19.57 -7.20
CA ASN A 209 -17.19 -18.37 -6.52
C ASN A 209 -16.93 -17.19 -7.46
N TYR A 210 -17.16 -17.35 -8.77
CA TYR A 210 -17.03 -16.28 -9.75
C TYR A 210 -17.96 -15.10 -9.43
N ILE A 211 -17.52 -13.90 -9.82
CA ILE A 211 -18.26 -12.66 -9.56
C ILE A 211 -18.69 -12.09 -10.89
N PHE A 212 -19.99 -12.25 -11.18
CA PHE A 212 -20.60 -11.84 -12.43
C PHE A 212 -20.98 -10.35 -12.41
N PRO A 213 -20.97 -9.67 -13.57
CA PRO A 213 -21.44 -8.29 -13.70
C PRO A 213 -22.88 -8.05 -13.22
N THR A 214 -23.71 -9.10 -13.24
CA THR A 214 -25.10 -9.08 -12.77
C THR A 214 -25.20 -8.88 -11.26
N ASP A 215 -24.20 -9.31 -10.47
CA ASP A 215 -24.07 -8.93 -9.05
C ASP A 215 -23.39 -7.56 -8.95
N VAL A 216 -24.16 -6.51 -9.21
CA VAL A 216 -23.66 -5.13 -9.35
C VAL A 216 -22.85 -4.68 -8.12
N LYS A 217 -23.30 -5.00 -6.90
CA LYS A 217 -22.65 -4.56 -5.67
C LYS A 217 -21.32 -5.28 -5.47
N LYS A 218 -21.29 -6.61 -5.61
CA LYS A 218 -20.07 -7.40 -5.44
C LYS A 218 -19.07 -7.11 -6.57
N CYS A 219 -19.55 -6.97 -7.80
CA CYS A 219 -18.75 -6.63 -8.97
C CYS A 219 -18.07 -5.28 -8.81
N ARG A 220 -18.81 -4.20 -8.48
CA ARG A 220 -18.21 -2.86 -8.28
C ARG A 220 -17.12 -2.84 -7.21
N ARG A 221 -17.36 -3.52 -6.08
CA ARG A 221 -16.38 -3.61 -5.01
C ARG A 221 -15.14 -4.40 -5.43
N THR A 222 -15.33 -5.54 -6.10
CA THR A 222 -14.23 -6.38 -6.60
C THR A 222 -13.41 -5.62 -7.62
N ALA A 223 -14.05 -4.91 -8.56
CA ALA A 223 -13.40 -4.06 -9.54
C ALA A 223 -12.54 -2.97 -8.89
N ALA A 224 -13.07 -2.30 -7.85
CA ALA A 224 -12.33 -1.28 -7.11
C ALA A 224 -11.08 -1.88 -6.43
N TYR A 225 -11.25 -3.01 -5.73
CA TYR A 225 -10.15 -3.67 -5.02
C TYR A 225 -9.09 -4.17 -6.02
N HIS A 226 -9.54 -4.88 -7.06
CA HIS A 226 -8.70 -5.36 -8.14
C HIS A 226 -7.90 -4.23 -8.80
N SER A 227 -8.52 -3.08 -9.09
CA SER A 227 -7.84 -1.96 -9.75
C SER A 227 -6.67 -1.40 -8.92
N ILE A 228 -6.85 -1.26 -7.60
CA ILE A 228 -5.79 -0.82 -6.70
C ILE A 228 -4.72 -1.92 -6.59
N GLY A 229 -5.14 -3.17 -6.45
CA GLY A 229 -4.25 -4.35 -6.39
C GLY A 229 -3.38 -4.48 -7.63
N SER A 230 -3.96 -4.34 -8.83
CA SER A 230 -3.29 -4.39 -10.12
C SER A 230 -2.21 -3.31 -10.25
N GLY A 231 -2.49 -2.11 -9.72
CA GLY A 231 -1.51 -1.03 -9.63
C GLY A 231 -0.24 -1.45 -8.87
N LEU A 232 -0.38 -1.98 -7.65
CA LEU A 232 0.76 -2.47 -6.88
C LEU A 232 1.47 -3.63 -7.60
N ARG A 233 0.70 -4.61 -8.10
CA ARG A 233 1.25 -5.79 -8.78
C ARG A 233 2.13 -5.39 -9.96
N ARG A 234 1.71 -4.42 -10.75
CA ARG A 234 2.49 -3.85 -11.86
C ARG A 234 3.83 -3.28 -11.39
N TYR A 235 3.85 -2.47 -10.33
CA TYR A 235 5.09 -1.91 -9.79
C TYR A 235 6.07 -3.00 -9.33
N LEU A 236 5.54 -4.08 -8.76
CA LEU A 236 6.34 -5.17 -8.21
C LEU A 236 6.65 -6.28 -9.23
N ASN A 237 6.00 -6.32 -10.40
CA ASN A 237 6.19 -7.40 -11.37
C ASN A 237 7.53 -7.25 -12.10
N GLY A 238 8.20 -8.37 -12.40
CA GLY A 238 9.43 -8.37 -13.21
C GLY A 238 10.66 -8.92 -12.49
N THR A 239 11.85 -8.52 -12.93
CA THR A 239 13.12 -9.12 -12.48
C THR A 239 14.22 -8.10 -12.26
N THR A 240 15.16 -8.43 -11.37
CA THR A 240 16.51 -7.83 -11.30
C THR A 240 17.53 -8.95 -11.50
N THR A 241 18.35 -8.83 -12.55
CA THR A 241 19.31 -9.87 -12.96
C THR A 241 20.74 -9.38 -12.86
N MET A 242 21.65 -10.28 -12.46
CA MET A 242 23.08 -10.08 -12.39
C MET A 242 23.80 -10.82 -13.51
N PRO A 243 24.99 -10.35 -13.95
CA PRO A 243 25.68 -9.14 -13.50
C PRO A 243 25.01 -7.83 -14.00
N HIS A 244 25.48 -6.68 -13.50
CA HIS A 244 25.09 -5.31 -13.90
C HIS A 244 23.70 -4.80 -13.47
N TYR A 245 23.01 -5.48 -12.55
CA TYR A 245 21.71 -5.03 -12.04
C TYR A 245 20.72 -4.69 -13.16
N ILE A 246 20.53 -5.61 -14.12
CA ILE A 246 19.55 -5.43 -15.20
C ILE A 246 18.15 -5.51 -14.60
N VAL A 247 17.52 -4.35 -14.42
CA VAL A 247 16.17 -4.24 -13.84
C VAL A 247 15.11 -4.15 -14.95
N ASN A 248 14.27 -5.17 -15.01
CA ASN A 248 13.09 -5.24 -15.86
C ASN A 248 11.83 -5.18 -14.99
N SER A 249 11.67 -4.10 -14.22
CA SER A 249 10.49 -3.84 -13.38
C SER A 249 10.38 -2.35 -13.04
N GLU A 250 9.21 -1.90 -12.59
CA GLU A 250 9.03 -0.55 -12.02
C GLU A 250 9.36 -0.51 -10.51
N LEU A 251 10.01 -1.55 -9.98
CA LEU A 251 10.29 -1.71 -8.54
C LEU A 251 11.24 -0.62 -7.99
N LEU A 252 12.15 -0.10 -8.83
CA LEU A 252 13.05 1.02 -8.48
C LEU A 252 12.31 2.32 -8.20
N CYS A 253 11.07 2.45 -8.68
CA CYS A 253 10.23 3.61 -8.39
C CYS A 253 9.60 3.55 -6.99
N THR A 254 9.86 2.49 -6.23
CA THR A 254 9.28 2.25 -4.90
C THR A 254 10.33 2.42 -3.80
N ARG A 255 9.89 2.67 -2.57
CA ARG A 255 10.75 2.66 -1.37
C ARG A 255 11.19 1.26 -0.90
N LEU A 256 10.91 0.21 -1.67
CA LEU A 256 11.13 -1.17 -1.25
C LEU A 256 12.49 -1.74 -1.66
N ILE A 257 13.32 -0.95 -2.33
CA ILE A 257 14.67 -1.32 -2.77
C ILE A 257 15.70 -0.38 -2.14
N THR A 258 16.86 -0.92 -1.78
CA THR A 258 18.02 -0.14 -1.33
C THR A 258 18.85 0.37 -2.52
N PRO A 259 19.37 1.60 -2.46
CA PRO A 259 20.15 2.18 -3.57
C PRO A 259 21.56 1.57 -3.73
N VAL A 260 22.14 1.02 -2.66
CA VAL A 260 23.51 0.49 -2.68
C VAL A 260 23.62 -0.77 -3.54
N ASN A 261 22.66 -1.68 -3.39
CA ASN A 261 22.72 -3.02 -3.98
C ASN A 261 21.51 -3.36 -4.86
N TYR A 262 20.56 -2.44 -5.01
CA TYR A 262 19.28 -2.69 -5.67
C TYR A 262 18.53 -3.94 -5.14
N LEU A 263 18.77 -4.27 -3.86
CA LEU A 263 18.13 -5.38 -3.15
C LEU A 263 16.90 -4.91 -2.38
N PRO A 264 15.92 -5.80 -2.15
CA PRO A 264 14.80 -5.50 -1.27
C PRO A 264 15.23 -5.10 0.15
N ILE A 265 14.50 -4.14 0.72
CA ILE A 265 14.72 -3.66 2.09
C ILE A 265 14.55 -4.78 3.13
N LYS A 266 15.12 -4.59 4.33
CA LYS A 266 14.79 -5.45 5.47
C LYS A 266 13.27 -5.40 5.73
N LYS A 267 12.68 -6.53 6.14
CA LYS A 267 11.23 -6.68 6.36
C LYS A 267 10.40 -6.37 5.10
N PHE A 268 10.88 -6.84 3.93
CA PHE A 268 10.27 -6.59 2.62
C PHE A 268 8.76 -6.91 2.57
N ARG A 269 8.32 -8.03 3.17
CA ARG A 269 6.88 -8.38 3.32
C ARG A 269 6.06 -7.25 3.94
N GLN A 270 6.52 -6.73 5.08
CA GLN A 270 5.85 -5.65 5.79
C GLN A 270 5.93 -4.35 4.98
N GLY A 271 7.03 -4.12 4.27
CA GLY A 271 7.18 -3.02 3.32
C GLY A 271 6.11 -3.03 2.23
N ILE A 272 5.88 -4.18 1.58
CA ILE A 272 4.83 -4.34 0.56
C ILE A 272 3.44 -4.02 1.13
N GLN A 273 3.13 -4.56 2.31
CA GLN A 273 1.85 -4.32 2.97
C GLN A 273 1.66 -2.83 3.30
N SER A 274 2.69 -2.21 3.86
CA SER A 274 2.68 -0.79 4.21
C SER A 274 2.57 0.11 2.96
N LEU A 275 3.25 -0.21 1.87
CA LEU A 275 3.11 0.55 0.62
C LEU A 275 1.68 0.45 0.06
N TYR A 276 1.05 -0.72 0.15
CA TYR A 276 -0.33 -0.88 -0.29
C TYR A 276 -1.31 -0.13 0.61
N GLU A 277 -1.07 -0.12 1.92
CA GLU A 277 -1.83 0.66 2.89
C GLU A 277 -1.70 2.16 2.63
N ASP A 278 -0.49 2.65 2.32
CA ASP A 278 -0.27 4.03 1.91
C ASP A 278 -1.16 4.37 0.69
N MET A 279 -1.23 3.48 -0.31
CA MET A 279 -2.09 3.69 -1.49
C MET A 279 -3.57 3.79 -1.13
N ILE A 280 -4.03 2.98 -0.17
CA ILE A 280 -5.42 2.99 0.32
C ILE A 280 -5.70 4.26 1.10
N ILE A 281 -4.82 4.63 2.03
CA ILE A 281 -4.96 5.82 2.87
C ILE A 281 -4.98 7.07 1.99
N SER A 282 -4.15 7.12 0.95
CA SER A 282 -4.13 8.20 -0.03
C SER A 282 -5.47 8.43 -0.74
N LEU A 283 -6.36 7.43 -0.81
CA LEU A 283 -7.70 7.61 -1.37
C LEU A 283 -8.56 8.54 -0.52
N PHE A 284 -8.29 8.64 0.79
CA PHE A 284 -8.99 9.57 1.69
C PHE A 284 -8.56 11.03 1.46
N ALA A 285 -7.41 11.27 0.85
CA ALA A 285 -6.91 12.62 0.60
C ALA A 285 -7.55 13.29 -0.63
N GLU A 286 -8.19 12.51 -1.52
CA GLU A 286 -8.80 13.03 -2.75
C GLU A 286 -10.34 12.93 -2.68
N PRO A 287 -11.03 14.02 -2.32
CA PRO A 287 -12.48 14.02 -2.15
C PRO A 287 -13.25 13.89 -3.48
N SER A 288 -12.60 14.09 -4.63
CA SER A 288 -13.26 13.99 -5.95
C SER A 288 -13.53 12.55 -6.40
N PHE A 289 -12.81 11.55 -5.87
CA PHE A 289 -12.99 10.13 -6.22
C PHE A 289 -13.75 9.32 -5.17
N SER A 290 -14.13 9.94 -4.05
CA SER A 290 -14.78 9.27 -2.93
C SER A 290 -16.08 9.97 -2.58
N VAL A 291 -17.17 9.20 -2.38
CA VAL A 291 -18.33 9.73 -1.64
C VAL A 291 -17.90 9.82 -0.18
N VAL A 292 -17.31 10.97 0.19
CA VAL A 292 -16.87 11.23 1.56
C VAL A 292 -18.08 11.59 2.39
N SER A 293 -18.16 11.03 3.60
CA SER A 293 -19.17 11.36 4.58
C SER A 293 -18.54 11.93 5.84
N TRP A 294 -19.29 12.73 6.58
CA TRP A 294 -18.86 13.19 7.89
C TRP A 294 -18.72 12.01 8.83
N ALA A 295 -17.52 11.78 9.36
CA ALA A 295 -17.28 10.71 10.33
C ALA A 295 -18.19 10.78 11.57
N ALA A 296 -18.70 11.98 11.90
CA ALA A 296 -19.60 12.20 13.03
C ALA A 296 -21.04 11.70 12.79
N ASN A 297 -21.54 11.71 11.54
CA ASN A 297 -22.97 11.46 11.28
C ASN A 297 -23.28 10.65 9.99
N GLY A 298 -22.27 10.25 9.24
CA GLY A 298 -22.40 9.45 8.02
C GLY A 298 -23.08 10.16 6.84
N LYS A 299 -23.46 11.43 6.97
CA LYS A 299 -24.03 12.21 5.86
C LYS A 299 -22.93 12.62 4.88
N PRO A 300 -23.22 12.72 3.57
CA PRO A 300 -22.24 13.19 2.58
C PRO A 300 -21.63 14.54 2.99
N SER A 301 -20.31 14.63 3.01
CA SER A 301 -19.59 15.86 3.38
C SER A 301 -19.44 16.82 2.20
N GLY A 302 -19.32 16.28 0.99
CA GLY A 302 -19.00 17.06 -0.20
C GLY A 302 -17.69 17.83 -0.03
N ILE A 303 -17.69 19.09 -0.45
CA ILE A 303 -16.56 20.04 -0.34
C ILE A 303 -16.74 21.08 0.79
N ALA A 304 -17.82 20.98 1.56
CA ALA A 304 -18.13 21.95 2.61
C ALA A 304 -17.16 21.78 3.79
N LYS A 305 -16.73 22.89 4.40
CA LYS A 305 -15.98 22.85 5.67
C LYS A 305 -16.92 22.45 6.80
N GLY A 306 -16.45 21.54 7.65
CA GLY A 306 -17.21 21.07 8.81
C GLY A 306 -17.40 22.14 9.89
N GLY A 307 -18.33 21.87 10.83
CA GLY A 307 -18.56 22.68 12.03
C GLY A 307 -18.66 21.82 13.30
N PRO A 308 -19.07 22.38 14.45
CA PRO A 308 -19.18 21.64 15.71
C PRO A 308 -20.05 20.38 15.62
N SER A 309 -21.11 20.40 14.80
CA SER A 309 -22.03 19.27 14.58
C SER A 309 -21.48 18.16 13.69
N THR A 310 -20.34 18.38 13.03
CA THR A 310 -19.66 17.38 12.18
C THR A 310 -18.25 17.04 12.70
N ALA A 311 -17.88 17.57 13.86
CA ALA A 311 -16.57 17.36 14.47
C ALA A 311 -16.43 15.92 14.97
N TYR A 312 -15.32 15.26 14.61
CA TYR A 312 -15.01 13.93 15.11
C TYR A 312 -14.28 14.00 16.46
N PRO A 313 -14.59 13.11 17.43
CA PRO A 313 -13.86 13.07 18.70
C PRO A 313 -12.37 12.83 18.47
N CYS A 314 -11.53 13.78 18.89
CA CYS A 314 -10.08 13.67 18.80
C CYS A 314 -9.41 14.17 20.09
N ARG A 315 -8.24 13.62 20.41
CA ARG A 315 -7.41 14.13 21.51
C ARG A 315 -6.54 15.25 20.98
N ARG A 316 -6.73 16.48 21.47
CA ARG A 316 -5.96 17.67 21.07
C ARG A 316 -4.91 18.02 22.10
N GLN A 317 -3.73 18.39 21.63
CA GLN A 317 -2.60 18.83 22.45
C GLN A 317 -1.88 19.97 21.73
N ARG A 318 -1.36 20.94 22.46
CA ARG A 318 -0.47 21.97 21.92
C ARG A 318 0.66 22.18 22.90
N MET A 319 1.86 22.42 22.38
CA MET A 319 2.94 22.93 23.23
C MET A 319 2.61 24.38 23.58
N ALA A 320 2.54 24.69 24.86
CA ALA A 320 2.35 26.04 25.35
C ALA A 320 3.49 26.37 26.30
N THR A 321 4.12 27.51 26.07
CA THR A 321 5.09 28.07 27.02
C THR A 321 4.29 28.77 28.11
N PHE A 322 4.36 28.26 29.33
CA PHE A 322 3.82 28.94 30.49
C PHE A 322 4.96 29.72 31.14
N PHE A 323 4.84 31.04 31.19
CA PHE A 323 5.73 31.86 32.00
C PHE A 323 5.27 31.74 33.46
N HIS A 324 6.04 31.01 34.25
CA HIS A 324 5.84 30.98 35.69
C HIS A 324 6.54 32.20 36.30
N TYR A 325 5.79 33.28 36.51
CA TYR A 325 6.32 34.48 37.15
C TYR A 325 6.49 34.23 38.64
N ASN A 326 7.72 34.36 39.13
CA ASN A 326 7.97 34.39 40.57
C ASN A 326 7.41 35.71 41.12
N THR A 327 6.39 35.62 41.98
CA THR A 327 5.70 36.79 42.56
C THR A 327 6.66 37.76 43.24
N ALA A 328 7.70 37.26 43.92
CA ALA A 328 8.68 38.11 44.59
C ALA A 328 9.50 38.91 43.58
N GLN A 329 10.00 38.27 42.51
CA GLN A 329 10.75 38.96 41.46
C GLN A 329 9.89 39.99 40.72
N LEU A 330 8.62 39.65 40.45
CA LEU A 330 7.69 40.55 39.79
C LEU A 330 7.44 41.80 40.65
N LEU A 331 7.17 41.61 41.95
CA LEU A 331 6.97 42.71 42.90
C LEU A 331 8.23 43.57 43.06
N SER A 332 9.42 42.95 43.12
CA SER A 332 10.69 43.70 43.19
C SER A 332 10.92 44.57 41.97
N VAL A 333 10.65 44.06 40.77
CA VAL A 333 10.77 44.84 39.53
C VAL A 333 9.75 45.99 39.52
N TYR A 334 8.48 45.73 39.84
CA TYR A 334 7.47 46.80 39.92
C TYR A 334 7.81 47.87 40.97
N ALA A 335 8.27 47.46 42.16
CA ALA A 335 8.67 48.39 43.21
C ALA A 335 9.84 49.27 42.77
N ALA A 336 10.88 48.67 42.16
CA ALA A 336 12.00 49.42 41.61
C ALA A 336 11.56 50.38 40.50
N SER A 337 10.71 49.95 39.57
CA SER A 337 10.19 50.81 38.50
C SER A 337 9.37 51.98 39.02
N ILE A 338 8.51 51.76 40.02
CA ILE A 338 7.73 52.84 40.68
C ILE A 338 8.67 53.82 41.39
N PHE A 339 9.70 53.30 42.08
CA PHE A 339 10.69 54.13 42.74
C PHE A 339 11.47 54.99 41.74
N PHE A 340 12.02 54.38 40.67
CA PHE A 340 12.71 55.11 39.62
C PHE A 340 11.81 56.13 38.92
N TRP A 341 10.55 55.79 38.65
CA TRP A 341 9.59 56.73 38.06
C TRP A 341 9.35 57.93 38.99
N ARG A 342 9.20 57.71 40.29
CA ARG A 342 9.06 58.81 41.27
C ARG A 342 10.32 59.66 41.40
N VAL A 343 11.51 59.06 41.32
CA VAL A 343 12.78 59.80 41.40
C VAL A 343 13.03 60.63 40.13
N LEU A 344 12.68 60.12 38.95
CA LEU A 344 12.78 60.85 37.69
C LEU A 344 11.69 61.92 37.51
N ALA A 345 10.51 61.76 38.11
CA ALA A 345 9.44 62.75 38.08
C ALA A 345 9.68 63.94 39.06
N CYS A 346 10.69 63.85 39.92
CA CYS A 346 11.10 64.91 40.85
C CYS A 346 12.34 65.70 40.39
N TYR A 347 12.78 65.52 39.14
CA TYR A 347 13.82 66.33 38.50
C TYR A 347 13.27 67.22 37.41
#